data_AF-A0AA37JLR7-F1
#
_entry.id   AF-A0AA37JLR7-F1
#
_cell.length_a   1.000
_cell.length_b   1.000
_cell.length_c   1.000
_cell.angle_alpha   90.00
_cell.angle_beta   90.00
_cell.angle_gamma   90.00
#
_symmetry.space_group_name_H-M   'P 1'
#
loop_
_entity.id
_entity.type
_entity.pdbx_description
1 polymer ?
#
loop_
_entity_poly.entity_id
_entity_poly.type
_entity_poly.pdbx_seq_one_letter_code
_entity_poly.pdbx_strand_id
1 'polypeptide(L)'
;MGNGSVFSDGMQNWTDKVGIPVIRALSYSSNMKGNKTTLLFAANGVTRDGKREILRAAVNRQFILCFTKQELLEVKNGEECYELLVGKWRELKERVEREIMV
;
A
#
# COMPACT_ATOMS: atom_id res chain seq x y z
N MET A 1 -14.06 -21.69 -10.88
CA MET A 1 -14.24 -21.33 -9.45
C MET A 1 -13.58 -19.98 -9.25
N GLY A 2 -14.39 -18.93 -9.06
CA GLY A 2 -13.91 -17.55 -8.98
C GLY A 2 -13.23 -17.30 -7.63
N ASN A 3 -11.92 -17.12 -7.65
CA ASN A 3 -11.20 -16.64 -6.48
C ASN A 3 -11.41 -15.12 -6.39
N GLY A 4 -12.53 -14.73 -5.78
CA GLY A 4 -12.77 -13.36 -5.34
C GLY A 4 -11.67 -12.99 -4.35
N SER A 5 -10.81 -12.07 -4.76
CA SER A 5 -9.79 -11.45 -3.93
C SER A 5 -10.45 -10.82 -2.71
N VAL A 6 -10.03 -11.27 -1.54
CA VAL A 6 -10.47 -10.73 -0.25
C VAL A 6 -9.97 -9.29 -0.13
N PHE A 7 -10.88 -8.33 -0.31
CA PHE A 7 -10.66 -6.94 0.08
C PHE A 7 -10.55 -6.91 1.60
N SER A 8 -9.35 -6.59 2.09
CA SER A 8 -9.11 -6.43 3.54
C SER A 8 -9.72 -5.13 4.00
N ASP A 9 -10.89 -5.27 4.61
CA ASP A 9 -11.56 -4.40 5.57
C ASP A 9 -10.64 -3.33 6.23
N GLY A 10 -11.00 -2.04 6.11
CA GLY A 10 -10.26 -0.96 6.76
C GLY A 10 -10.21 0.38 6.01
N MET A 11 -11.31 0.83 5.40
CA MET A 11 -11.39 2.20 4.90
C MET A 11 -11.68 3.15 6.09
N GLN A 12 -10.67 3.39 6.92
CA GLN A 12 -10.75 4.42 7.96
C GLN A 12 -10.53 5.79 7.33
N ASN A 13 -11.52 6.67 7.47
CA ASN A 13 -11.40 8.09 7.11
C ASN A 13 -10.47 8.77 8.12
N TRP A 14 -9.17 8.59 7.95
CA TRP A 14 -8.16 9.33 8.72
C TRP A 14 -8.22 10.79 8.30
N THR A 15 -8.61 11.68 9.21
CA THR A 15 -8.51 13.14 9.02
C THR A 15 -7.05 13.58 8.85
N ASP A 16 -6.11 12.78 9.35
CA ASP A 16 -4.67 13.02 9.30
C ASP A 16 -3.92 11.97 8.46
N LYS A 17 -2.63 12.24 8.18
CA LYS A 17 -1.75 11.32 7.46
C LYS A 17 -1.56 10.02 8.25
N VAL A 18 -1.53 8.88 7.54
CA VAL A 18 -1.31 7.57 8.15
C VAL A 18 0.12 7.47 8.73
N GLY A 19 0.21 7.12 10.01
CA GLY A 19 1.45 7.01 10.78
C GLY A 19 2.02 5.59 10.87
N ILE A 20 3.21 5.47 11.47
CA ILE A 20 3.88 4.18 11.73
C ILE A 20 2.98 3.12 12.41
N PRO A 21 2.18 3.43 13.45
CA PRO A 21 1.41 2.41 14.17
C PRO A 21 0.44 1.65 13.26
N VAL A 22 -0.23 2.35 12.35
CA VAL A 22 -1.19 1.77 11.41
C VAL A 22 -0.47 0.90 10.38
N ILE A 23 0.65 1.36 9.83
CA ILE A 23 1.46 0.58 8.87
C ILE A 23 1.92 -0.74 9.48
N ARG A 24 2.40 -0.73 10.74
CA ARG A 24 2.81 -1.94 11.45
C ARG A 24 1.66 -2.90 11.69
N ALA A 25 0.52 -2.38 12.15
CA ALA A 25 -0.67 -3.19 12.37
C ALA A 25 -1.14 -3.88 11.07
N LEU A 26 -1.12 -3.15 9.95
CA LEU A 26 -1.45 -3.70 8.63
C LEU A 26 -0.44 -4.77 8.20
N SER A 27 0.86 -4.50 8.29
CA SER A 27 1.92 -5.46 7.98
C SER A 27 1.78 -6.74 8.81
N TYR A 28 1.57 -6.62 10.13
CA TYR A 28 1.40 -7.75 11.03
C TYR A 28 0.14 -8.57 10.70
N SER A 29 -1.02 -7.92 10.60
CA SER A 29 -2.29 -8.60 10.33
C SER A 29 -2.34 -9.24 8.94
N SER A 30 -1.77 -8.59 7.93
CA SER A 30 -1.66 -9.11 6.57
C SER A 30 -0.78 -10.37 6.53
N ASN A 31 0.36 -10.33 7.22
CA ASN A 31 1.25 -11.49 7.34
C ASN A 31 0.60 -12.68 8.04
N MET A 32 -0.14 -12.43 9.13
CA MET A 32 -0.90 -13.50 9.82
C MET A 32 -1.95 -14.15 8.92
N LYS A 33 -2.56 -13.36 8.02
CA LYS A 33 -3.54 -13.85 7.03
C LYS A 33 -2.87 -14.52 5.82
N GLY A 34 -1.54 -14.59 5.76
CA GLY A 34 -0.79 -15.11 4.61
C GLY A 34 -0.73 -14.18 3.41
N ASN A 35 -1.26 -12.96 3.53
CA ASN A 35 -1.26 -11.97 2.46
C ASN A 35 0.14 -11.35 2.32
N LYS A 36 0.66 -11.35 1.10
CA LYS A 36 1.95 -10.70 0.77
C LYS A 36 1.78 -9.25 0.35
N THR A 37 0.60 -8.89 -0.17
CA THR A 37 0.32 -7.55 -0.68
C THR A 37 -0.94 -7.02 -0.03
N THR A 38 -0.87 -5.78 0.43
CA THR A 38 -1.95 -5.03 1.06
C THR A 38 -2.17 -3.74 0.28
N LEU A 39 -3.42 -3.43 -0.06
CA LEU A 39 -3.79 -2.15 -0.65
C LEU A 39 -4.27 -1.24 0.50
N LEU A 40 -3.62 -0.09 0.66
CA LEU A 40 -3.93 0.91 1.66
C LEU A 40 -4.50 2.15 0.98
N PHE A 41 -5.76 2.46 1.28
CA PHE A 41 -6.40 3.70 0.84
C PHE A 41 -6.26 4.75 1.94
N ALA A 42 -5.34 5.69 1.75
CA ALA A 42 -5.02 6.74 2.71
C ALA A 42 -5.38 8.10 2.11
N ALA A 43 -6.60 8.58 2.36
CA ALA A 43 -7.14 9.79 1.73
C ALA A 43 -6.19 10.99 1.79
N ASN A 44 -5.58 11.23 2.97
CA ASN A 44 -4.63 12.32 3.23
C ASN A 44 -3.16 11.93 3.03
N GLY A 45 -2.91 10.71 2.56
CA GLY A 45 -1.59 10.13 2.36
C GLY A 45 -0.95 9.57 3.64
N VAL A 46 0.33 9.26 3.52
CA VAL A 46 1.15 8.63 4.57
C VAL A 46 2.22 9.61 5.04
N THR A 47 2.48 9.63 6.35
CA THR A 47 3.59 10.38 6.95
C THR A 47 4.94 9.95 6.38
N ARG A 48 5.98 10.80 6.51
CA ARG A 48 7.34 10.45 6.05
C ARG A 48 7.85 9.17 6.72
N ASP A 49 7.65 9.06 8.02
CA ASP A 49 8.09 7.90 8.77
C ASP A 49 7.24 6.66 8.46
N GLY A 50 5.94 6.83 8.19
CA GLY A 50 5.09 5.75 7.66
C GLY A 50 5.58 5.23 6.30
N LYS A 51 6.00 6.12 5.39
CA LYS A 51 6.60 5.72 4.09
C LYS A 51 7.91 4.94 4.26
N ARG A 52 8.70 5.25 5.30
CA ARG A 52 9.92 4.49 5.64
C ARG A 52 9.56 3.11 6.18
N GLU A 53 8.52 3.02 7.00
CA GLU A 53 8.06 1.74 7.53
C GLU A 53 7.47 0.83 6.45
N ILE A 54 6.75 1.40 5.48
CA ILE A 54 6.30 0.65 4.27
C ILE A 54 7.49 0.06 3.52
N LEU A 55 8.56 0.84 3.34
CA LEU A 55 9.76 0.35 2.66
C LEU A 55 10.41 -0.81 3.45
N ARG A 56 10.53 -0.68 4.77
CA ARG A 56 11.01 -1.77 5.64
C ARG A 56 10.16 -3.03 5.56
N ALA A 57 8.84 -2.89 5.54
CA ALA A 57 7.94 -4.02 5.34
C ALA A 57 8.18 -4.68 3.96
N ALA A 58 8.37 -3.87 2.92
CA ALA A 58 8.58 -4.36 1.56
C ALA A 58 9.91 -5.11 1.39
N VAL A 59 10.99 -4.67 2.05
CA VAL A 59 12.25 -5.43 2.15
C VAL A 59 12.01 -6.81 2.77
N ASN A 60 11.11 -6.90 3.75
CA ASN A 60 10.67 -8.16 4.37
C ASN A 60 9.59 -8.92 3.56
N ARG A 61 9.46 -8.62 2.25
CA ARG A 61 8.49 -9.25 1.32
C ARG A 61 7.02 -9.05 1.72
N GLN A 62 6.71 -7.94 2.39
CA GLN A 62 5.35 -7.50 2.71
C GLN A 62 5.08 -6.17 2.02
N PHE A 63 4.29 -6.19 0.97
CA PHE A 63 4.08 -5.05 0.10
C PHE A 63 2.83 -4.30 0.52
N ILE A 64 2.96 -2.99 0.79
CA ILE A 64 1.84 -2.11 1.11
C ILE A 64 1.76 -1.04 0.02
N LEU A 65 0.79 -1.16 -0.87
CA LEU A 65 0.54 -0.18 -1.93
C LEU A 65 -0.39 0.90 -1.42
N CYS A 66 0.05 2.16 -1.46
CA CYS A 66 -0.71 3.28 -0.90
C CYS A 66 -1.35 4.12 -2.00
N PHE A 67 -2.65 4.37 -1.87
CA PHE A 67 -3.46 5.20 -2.77
C PHE A 67 -4.06 6.37 -2.00
N THR A 68 -3.88 7.56 -2.51
CA THR A 68 -4.45 8.79 -1.96
C THR A 68 -5.81 9.10 -2.57
N LYS A 69 -6.59 9.99 -1.92
CA LYS A 69 -7.87 10.43 -2.48
C LYS A 69 -7.68 11.08 -3.84
N GLN A 70 -6.65 11.90 -4.01
CA GLN A 70 -6.39 12.61 -5.26
C GLN A 70 -6.12 11.63 -6.41
N GLU A 71 -5.25 10.63 -6.19
CA GLU A 71 -4.93 9.63 -7.21
C GLU A 71 -6.16 8.83 -7.64
N LEU A 72 -7.07 8.51 -6.72
CA LEU A 72 -8.30 7.78 -7.03
C LEU A 72 -9.35 8.64 -7.75
N LEU A 73 -9.36 9.95 -7.50
CA LEU A 73 -10.26 10.89 -8.20
C LEU A 73 -9.80 11.16 -9.64
N GLU A 74 -8.51 11.01 -9.92
CA GLU A 74 -7.95 11.18 -11.25
C GLU A 74 -8.25 10.01 -12.18
N VAL A 75 -8.50 8.81 -11.63
CA VAL A 75 -8.85 7.60 -12.37
C VAL A 75 -10.28 7.66 -12.90
N LYS A 76 -10.44 7.56 -14.22
CA LYS A 76 -11.73 7.70 -14.92
C LYS A 76 -12.29 6.38 -15.46
N ASN A 77 -11.45 5.37 -15.62
CA ASN A 77 -11.83 4.10 -16.23
C ASN A 77 -10.97 2.94 -15.68
N GLY A 78 -11.29 1.72 -16.11
CA GLY A 78 -10.61 0.50 -15.64
C GLY A 78 -9.15 0.40 -16.07
N GLU A 79 -8.78 0.97 -17.22
CA GLU A 79 -7.40 0.97 -17.73
C GLU A 79 -6.51 1.86 -16.87
N GLU A 80 -6.95 3.09 -16.60
CA GLU A 80 -6.25 4.02 -15.69
C GLU A 80 -6.12 3.45 -14.27
N CYS A 81 -7.14 2.72 -13.80
CA CYS A 81 -7.09 2.04 -12.50
C CYS A 81 -6.01 0.95 -12.47
N TYR A 82 -5.92 0.16 -13.52
CA TYR A 82 -4.90 -0.87 -13.68
C TYR A 82 -3.49 -0.26 -13.77
N GLU A 83 -3.32 0.81 -14.55
CA GLU A 83 -2.07 1.55 -14.65
C GLU A 83 -1.62 2.12 -13.30
N LEU A 84 -2.55 2.70 -12.53
CA LEU A 84 -2.26 3.20 -11.18
C LEU A 84 -1.78 2.07 -10.26
N LEU A 85 -2.45 0.92 -10.25
CA LEU A 85 -2.05 -0.25 -9.46
C LEU A 85 -0.64 -0.74 -9.83
N VAL A 86 -0.37 -0.90 -11.12
CA VAL A 86 0.93 -1.35 -11.63
C VAL A 86 2.02 -0.32 -11.34
N GLY A 87 1.73 0.97 -11.50
CA GLY A 87 2.62 2.07 -11.20
C GLY A 87 3.05 2.07 -9.74
N LYS A 88 2.10 1.93 -8.81
CA LYS A 88 2.38 1.82 -7.36
C LYS A 88 3.27 0.63 -7.02
N TRP A 89 3.04 -0.50 -7.67
CA TRP A 89 3.88 -1.69 -7.48
C TRP A 89 5.32 -1.45 -7.96
N ARG A 90 5.49 -0.89 -9.17
CA ARG A 90 6.81 -0.59 -9.73
C ARG A 90 7.58 0.41 -8.87
N GLU A 91 6.94 1.50 -8.45
CA GLU A 91 7.54 2.51 -7.57
C GLU A 91 8.08 1.86 -6.27
N LEU A 92 7.26 1.01 -5.63
CA LEU A 92 7.68 0.33 -4.41
C LEU A 92 8.85 -0.63 -4.67
N LYS A 93 8.80 -1.39 -5.77
CA LYS A 93 9.86 -2.33 -6.15
C LYS A 93 11.20 -1.62 -6.40
N GLU A 94 11.20 -0.54 -7.18
CA GLU A 94 12.40 0.26 -7.46
C GLU A 94 12.99 0.87 -6.18
N ARG A 95 12.15 1.24 -5.21
CA ARG A 95 12.61 1.74 -3.91
C ARG A 95 13.24 0.63 -3.07
N VAL A 96 12.66 -0.56 -3.08
CA VAL A 96 13.22 -1.73 -2.38
C VAL A 96 14.55 -2.15 -2.99
N GLU A 97 14.65 -2.20 -4.32
CA GLU A 97 15.90 -2.54 -5.02
C GLU A 97 17.00 -1.55 -4.68
N ARG A 98 16.70 -0.24 -4.66
CA ARG A 98 17.65 0.78 -4.21
C ARG A 98 18.10 0.60 -2.76
N GLU A 99 17.20 0.22 -1.86
CA GLU A 99 17.54 0.02 -0.43
C GLU A 99 18.40 -1.24 -0.21
N ILE A 100 18.21 -2.30 -1.00
CA ILE A 100 18.99 -3.55 -0.89
C ILE A 100 20.40 -3.40 -1.50
N MET A 101 20.57 -2.50 -2.46
CA MET A 101 21.86 -2.22 -3.12
C MET A 101 22.77 -1.25 -2.32
N VAL A 102 22.27 -0.71 -1.19
CA VAL A 102 23.00 0.16 -0.25
C VAL A 102 23.44 -0.66 0.96
#